data_AF-A0A5C6XRV1-F1
#
_entry.id   AF-A0A5C6XRV1-F1
#
_cell.length_a   1.000
_cell.length_b   1.000
_cell.length_c   1.000
_cell.angle_alpha   90.00
_cell.angle_beta   90.00
_cell.angle_gamma   90.00
#
_symmetry.space_group_name_H-M   'P 1'
#
loop_
_entity.id
_entity.type
_entity.pdbx_description
1 polymer ?
#
loop_
_entity_poly.entity_id
_entity_poly.type
_entity_poly.pdbx_seq_one_letter_code
_entity_poly.pdbx_strand_id
1 'polypeptide(L)'
;MKRFLNLSALQSKGLDKPIYKNALNLKRDAILIAEKSKSYSSATSLLVLSTEECVKSILVLLHSENCNVYKIKDAKKFFSDHVIRHQIAMFIEMGLGIFESWYLYDQRKPTKLLKTNIKWVDNLVNGFIDIGKALDPILNTKLNIDYLQKFNSIKNKGFYVDYRDALIDPNVQVTINDYQIALKIANRIFKFNKLLRILFHEKVEDHIEKGSIKKLKENINYFIDHGMKIYDSEALKKMSV
;
A
#
# COMPACT_ATOMS: atom_id res chain seq x y z
N MET A 1 -24.45 15.27 8.07
CA MET A 1 -23.49 14.15 7.94
C MET A 1 -22.09 14.66 8.30
N LYS A 2 -21.36 14.02 9.22
CA LYS A 2 -19.97 14.43 9.52
C LYS A 2 -19.04 14.00 8.38
N ARG A 3 -18.12 14.88 7.98
CA ARG A 3 -17.12 14.55 6.95
C ARG A 3 -16.10 13.57 7.54
N PHE A 4 -15.64 12.64 6.72
CA PHE A 4 -14.75 11.55 7.10
C PHE A 4 -13.49 12.02 7.88
N LEU A 5 -12.91 13.15 7.46
CA LEU A 5 -11.71 13.74 8.05
C LEU A 5 -11.94 14.44 9.39
N ASN A 6 -13.21 14.70 9.73
CA ASN A 6 -13.60 15.38 10.96
C ASN A 6 -14.02 14.38 12.05
N LEU A 7 -13.90 13.08 11.77
CA LEU A 7 -14.20 12.03 12.74
C LEU A 7 -13.05 11.90 13.74
N SER A 8 -13.38 11.82 15.02
CA SER A 8 -12.40 11.40 16.03
C SER A 8 -11.99 9.93 15.83
N ALA A 9 -10.91 9.50 16.49
CA ALA A 9 -10.49 8.10 16.49
C ALA A 9 -11.64 7.18 16.93
N LEU A 10 -12.29 7.53 18.05
CA LEU A 10 -13.45 6.80 18.57
C LEU A 10 -14.60 6.72 17.56
N GLN A 11 -14.89 7.82 16.86
CA GLN A 11 -15.94 7.85 15.84
C GLN A 11 -15.58 7.05 14.57
N SER A 12 -14.30 6.74 14.38
CA SER A 12 -13.81 6.00 13.22
C SER A 12 -13.73 4.49 13.46
N LYS A 13 -13.88 4.03 14.71
CA LYS A 13 -13.86 2.61 15.05
C LYS A 13 -14.90 1.83 14.24
N GLY A 14 -14.46 0.80 13.54
CA GLY A 14 -15.31 -0.10 12.77
C GLY A 14 -15.71 0.42 11.38
N LEU A 15 -15.43 1.68 11.03
CA LEU A 15 -15.71 2.22 9.68
C LEU A 15 -14.77 1.62 8.62
N ASP A 16 -13.64 1.08 9.04
CA ASP A 16 -12.68 0.37 8.21
C ASP A 16 -13.25 -0.96 7.67
N LYS A 17 -14.22 -1.58 8.37
CA LYS A 17 -14.80 -2.90 8.05
C LYS A 17 -15.60 -2.89 6.74
N PRO A 18 -16.60 -2.02 6.52
CA PRO A 18 -17.34 -1.98 5.25
C PRO A 18 -16.43 -1.62 4.06
N ILE A 19 -15.44 -0.75 4.26
CA ILE A 19 -14.44 -0.39 3.24
C ILE A 19 -13.60 -1.62 2.86
N TYR A 20 -13.13 -2.37 3.86
CA TYR A 20 -12.39 -3.61 3.63
C TYR A 20 -13.24 -4.69 2.94
N LYS A 21 -14.52 -4.82 3.31
CA LYS A 21 -15.45 -5.73 2.65
C LYS A 21 -15.61 -5.37 1.16
N ASN A 22 -15.71 -4.08 0.85
CA ASN A 22 -15.75 -3.61 -0.53
C ASN A 22 -14.46 -3.98 -1.29
N ALA A 23 -13.29 -3.74 -0.69
CA ALA A 23 -12.02 -4.15 -1.27
C ALA A 23 -11.96 -5.66 -1.54
N LEU A 24 -12.42 -6.50 -0.60
CA LEU A 24 -12.49 -7.95 -0.77
C LEU A 24 -13.40 -8.38 -1.93
N ASN A 25 -14.55 -7.73 -2.07
CA ASN A 25 -15.48 -8.02 -3.16
C ASN A 25 -14.83 -7.67 -4.51
N LEU A 26 -14.28 -6.46 -4.67
CA LEU A 26 -13.57 -6.04 -5.88
C LEU A 26 -12.45 -7.02 -6.27
N LYS A 27 -11.68 -7.50 -5.29
CA LYS A 27 -10.63 -8.50 -5.52
C LYS A 27 -11.21 -9.83 -6.01
N ARG A 28 -12.29 -10.31 -5.40
CA ARG A 28 -12.96 -11.56 -5.80
C ARG A 28 -13.51 -11.45 -7.22
N ASP A 29 -14.15 -10.34 -7.54
CA ASP A 29 -14.70 -10.07 -8.86
C ASP A 29 -13.58 -10.04 -9.91
N ALA A 30 -12.46 -9.38 -9.60
CA ALA A 30 -11.29 -9.37 -10.46
C ALA A 30 -10.76 -10.77 -10.77
N ILE A 31 -10.61 -11.61 -9.75
CA ILE A 31 -10.14 -13.00 -9.90
C ILE A 31 -11.12 -13.79 -10.77
N LEU A 32 -12.43 -13.67 -10.50
CA LEU A 32 -13.46 -14.36 -11.25
C LEU A 32 -13.44 -13.98 -12.74
N ILE A 33 -13.32 -12.69 -13.06
CA ILE A 33 -13.24 -12.18 -14.43
C ILE A 33 -11.99 -12.70 -15.15
N ALA A 34 -10.84 -12.72 -14.46
CA ALA A 34 -9.59 -13.24 -15.03
C ALA A 34 -9.69 -14.75 -15.28
N GLU A 35 -10.31 -15.51 -14.38
CA GLU A 35 -10.41 -16.97 -14.49
C GLU A 35 -11.41 -17.41 -15.55
N LYS A 36 -12.62 -16.81 -15.55
CA LYS A 36 -13.75 -17.23 -16.39
C LYS A 36 -13.72 -16.61 -17.78
N SER A 37 -13.42 -15.31 -17.86
CA SER A 37 -13.52 -14.54 -19.10
C SER A 37 -12.17 -14.25 -19.72
N LYS A 38 -11.06 -14.54 -19.02
CA LYS A 38 -9.68 -14.19 -19.45
C LYS A 38 -9.51 -12.70 -19.76
N SER A 39 -10.38 -11.85 -19.20
CA SER A 39 -10.32 -10.40 -19.38
C SER A 39 -9.34 -9.80 -18.36
N TYR A 40 -8.05 -9.91 -18.69
CA TYR A 40 -6.96 -9.45 -17.82
C TYR A 40 -6.95 -7.92 -17.67
N SER A 41 -7.41 -7.17 -18.68
CA SER A 41 -7.55 -5.72 -18.65
C SER A 41 -8.51 -5.24 -17.56
N SER A 42 -9.73 -5.78 -17.56
CA SER A 42 -10.77 -5.47 -16.55
C SER A 42 -10.39 -6.00 -15.17
N ALA A 43 -9.87 -7.23 -15.10
CA ALA A 43 -9.41 -7.82 -13.85
C ALA A 43 -8.28 -7.00 -13.19
N THR A 44 -7.30 -6.54 -13.97
CA THR A 44 -6.21 -5.69 -13.47
C THR A 44 -6.76 -4.38 -12.93
N SER A 45 -7.70 -3.75 -13.63
CA SER A 45 -8.30 -2.48 -13.20
C SER A 45 -9.09 -2.62 -11.90
N LEU A 46 -9.82 -3.73 -11.73
CA LEU A 46 -10.50 -4.06 -10.48
C LEU A 46 -9.51 -4.37 -9.34
N LEU A 47 -8.37 -4.99 -9.62
CA LEU A 47 -7.32 -5.20 -8.61
C LEU A 47 -6.70 -3.88 -8.14
N VAL A 48 -6.51 -2.92 -9.05
CA VAL A 48 -6.06 -1.56 -8.69
C VAL A 48 -7.09 -0.90 -7.77
N LEU A 49 -8.38 -0.89 -8.14
CA LEU A 49 -9.45 -0.32 -7.30
C LEU A 49 -9.56 -1.03 -5.94
N SER A 50 -9.50 -2.35 -5.92
CA SER A 50 -9.46 -3.16 -4.71
C SER A 50 -8.29 -2.75 -3.79
N THR A 51 -7.12 -2.51 -4.38
CA THR A 51 -5.93 -2.08 -3.65
C THR A 51 -6.11 -0.68 -3.06
N GLU A 52 -6.63 0.26 -3.84
CA GLU A 52 -6.95 1.61 -3.38
C GLU A 52 -7.94 1.61 -2.20
N GLU A 53 -8.99 0.78 -2.26
CA GLU A 53 -9.95 0.62 -1.15
C GLU A 53 -9.35 -0.08 0.07
N CYS A 54 -8.46 -1.06 -0.12
CA CYS A 54 -7.77 -1.71 0.98
C CYS A 54 -6.83 -0.74 1.72
N VAL A 55 -6.10 0.11 0.99
CA VAL A 55 -5.31 1.21 1.56
C VAL A 55 -6.19 2.16 2.34
N LYS A 56 -7.35 2.55 1.78
CA LYS A 56 -8.32 3.39 2.49
C LYS A 56 -8.73 2.76 3.82
N SER A 57 -9.07 1.47 3.83
CA SER A 57 -9.40 0.72 5.04
C SER A 57 -8.26 0.74 6.08
N ILE A 58 -7.00 0.58 5.65
CA ILE A 58 -5.82 0.65 6.53
C ILE A 58 -5.75 2.01 7.22
N LEU A 59 -5.91 3.10 6.47
CA LEU A 59 -5.85 4.46 7.01
C LEU A 59 -6.96 4.72 8.03
N VAL A 60 -8.16 4.21 7.78
CA VAL A 60 -9.30 4.31 8.72
C VAL A 60 -9.00 3.55 10.01
N LEU A 61 -8.49 2.32 9.89
CA LEU A 61 -8.14 1.48 11.03
C LEU A 61 -7.07 2.16 11.90
N LEU A 62 -5.98 2.61 11.28
CA LEU A 62 -4.89 3.31 11.98
C LEU A 62 -5.40 4.57 12.70
N HIS A 63 -6.22 5.39 12.04
CA HIS A 63 -6.82 6.56 12.69
C HIS A 63 -7.72 6.17 13.87
N SER A 64 -8.48 5.07 13.78
CA SER A 64 -9.31 4.58 14.87
C SER A 64 -8.50 4.11 16.10
N GLU A 65 -7.23 3.76 15.88
CA GLU A 65 -6.25 3.36 16.89
C GLU A 65 -5.36 4.53 17.36
N ASN A 66 -5.80 5.77 17.12
CA ASN A 66 -5.14 7.02 17.49
C ASN A 66 -3.81 7.31 16.75
N CYS A 67 -3.52 6.63 15.65
CA CYS A 67 -2.45 7.07 14.75
C CYS A 67 -2.83 8.43 14.13
N ASN A 68 -1.88 9.37 13.98
CA ASN A 68 -2.17 10.74 13.49
C ASN A 68 -2.41 10.84 11.97
N VAL A 69 -3.04 9.83 11.36
CA VAL A 69 -3.21 9.72 9.91
C VAL A 69 -3.95 10.93 9.33
N TYR A 70 -5.03 11.39 9.97
CA TYR A 70 -5.83 12.52 9.44
C TYR A 70 -5.23 13.90 9.75
N LYS A 71 -4.21 13.96 10.60
CA LYS A 71 -3.52 15.21 10.96
C LYS A 71 -2.30 15.49 10.07
N ILE A 72 -1.92 14.54 9.22
CA ILE A 72 -0.87 14.76 8.22
C ILE A 72 -1.33 15.86 7.26
N LYS A 73 -0.42 16.76 6.89
CA LYS A 73 -0.67 17.80 5.87
C LYS A 73 -1.22 17.11 4.62
N ASP A 74 -2.29 17.65 4.05
CA ASP A 74 -2.98 17.06 2.90
C ASP A 74 -3.64 15.68 3.12
N ALA A 75 -3.88 15.21 4.35
CA ALA A 75 -4.54 13.92 4.59
C ALA A 75 -5.92 13.77 3.90
N LYS A 76 -6.56 14.88 3.54
CA LYS A 76 -7.79 14.88 2.72
C LYS A 76 -7.58 14.20 1.37
N LYS A 77 -6.40 14.39 0.78
CA LYS A 77 -6.01 13.80 -0.50
C LYS A 77 -5.84 12.28 -0.41
N PHE A 78 -5.65 11.68 0.76
CA PHE A 78 -5.64 10.21 0.89
C PHE A 78 -6.97 9.57 0.47
N PHE A 79 -8.06 10.32 0.61
CA PHE A 79 -9.42 9.85 0.33
C PHE A 79 -9.93 10.34 -1.02
N SER A 80 -9.39 11.46 -1.54
CA SER A 80 -9.82 12.06 -2.81
C SER A 80 -8.85 11.86 -3.97
N ASP A 81 -7.59 11.51 -3.73
CA ASP A 81 -6.54 11.42 -4.74
C ASP A 81 -5.93 10.01 -4.80
N HIS A 82 -6.15 9.32 -5.91
CA HIS A 82 -5.64 7.97 -6.14
C HIS A 82 -4.11 7.92 -6.26
N VAL A 83 -3.45 9.00 -6.70
CA VAL A 83 -1.97 9.06 -6.77
C VAL A 83 -1.38 8.91 -5.37
N ILE A 84 -2.01 9.53 -4.37
CA ILE A 84 -1.54 9.43 -3.00
C ILE A 84 -1.86 8.05 -2.41
N ARG A 85 -2.99 7.42 -2.79
CA ARG A 85 -3.24 6.02 -2.40
C ARG A 85 -2.19 5.06 -2.95
N HIS A 86 -1.68 5.28 -4.16
CA HIS A 86 -0.56 4.50 -4.69
C HIS A 86 0.72 4.74 -3.90
N GLN A 87 0.98 5.99 -3.49
CA GLN A 87 2.14 6.31 -2.66
C GLN A 87 2.10 5.64 -1.29
N ILE A 88 0.91 5.58 -0.68
CA ILE A 88 0.71 4.86 0.59
C ILE A 88 0.86 3.36 0.38
N ALA A 89 0.35 2.81 -0.74
CA ALA A 89 0.61 1.42 -1.11
C ALA A 89 2.12 1.14 -1.26
N MET A 90 2.88 2.05 -1.87
CA MET A 90 4.35 1.93 -2.01
C MET A 90 5.03 1.95 -0.64
N PHE A 91 4.56 2.81 0.26
CA PHE A 91 5.09 2.93 1.61
C PHE A 91 4.80 1.68 2.46
N ILE A 92 3.59 1.11 2.34
CA ILE A 92 3.22 -0.17 2.96
C ILE A 92 4.07 -1.31 2.40
N GLU A 93 4.23 -1.36 1.08
CA GLU A 93 5.01 -2.38 0.38
C GLU A 93 6.48 -2.34 0.81
N MET A 94 7.04 -1.14 0.99
CA MET A 94 8.38 -0.93 1.52
C MET A 94 8.50 -1.33 2.99
N GLY A 95 7.53 -0.94 3.83
CA GLY A 95 7.49 -1.38 5.23
C GLY A 95 7.50 -2.90 5.34
N LEU A 96 6.66 -3.59 4.56
CA LEU A 96 6.67 -5.06 4.46
C LEU A 96 8.03 -5.61 4.02
N GLY A 97 8.64 -5.04 2.98
CA GLY A 97 9.96 -5.46 2.51
C GLY A 97 11.05 -5.32 3.58
N ILE A 98 11.05 -4.23 4.35
CA ILE A 98 11.97 -4.02 5.47
C ILE A 98 11.73 -5.05 6.58
N PHE A 99 10.48 -5.29 6.96
CA PHE A 99 10.14 -6.30 7.97
C PHE A 99 10.55 -7.72 7.52
N GLU A 100 10.29 -8.08 6.26
CA GLU A 100 10.68 -9.37 5.67
C GLU A 100 12.21 -9.51 5.64
N SER A 101 12.93 -8.46 5.28
CA SER A 101 14.39 -8.43 5.29
C SER A 101 14.97 -8.51 6.71
N TRP A 102 14.38 -7.82 7.68
CA TRP A 102 14.79 -7.89 9.09
C TRP A 102 14.58 -9.30 9.67
N TYR A 103 13.43 -9.91 9.40
CA TYR A 103 13.14 -11.29 9.80
C TYR A 103 14.13 -12.31 9.19
N LEU A 104 14.50 -12.13 7.92
CA LEU A 104 15.49 -12.99 7.25
C LEU A 104 16.92 -12.73 7.74
N TYR A 105 17.24 -11.50 8.10
CA TYR A 105 18.54 -11.10 8.66
C TYR A 105 18.78 -11.70 10.04
N ASP A 106 17.78 -11.70 10.91
CA ASP A 106 17.85 -12.34 12.23
C ASP A 106 18.20 -13.84 12.12
N GLN A 107 17.91 -14.45 10.96
CA GLN A 107 18.21 -15.84 10.66
C GLN A 107 19.52 -16.08 9.88
N ARG A 108 20.21 -15.04 9.32
CA ARG A 108 21.42 -15.22 8.48
C ARG A 108 22.42 -14.05 8.56
N LYS A 109 23.72 -14.35 8.68
CA LYS A 109 24.84 -13.38 8.80
C LYS A 109 25.07 -12.50 7.53
N PRO A 110 25.61 -11.26 7.66
CA PRO A 110 25.42 -10.12 6.72
C PRO A 110 26.46 -9.99 5.58
N THR A 111 26.12 -9.34 4.43
CA THR A 111 27.08 -8.59 3.55
C THR A 111 26.45 -7.61 2.50
N LYS A 112 26.74 -6.29 2.63
CA LYS A 112 26.75 -5.08 1.71
C LYS A 112 25.61 -4.68 0.69
N LEU A 113 25.47 -3.34 0.53
CA LEU A 113 24.38 -2.47 0.00
C LEU A 113 24.10 -2.40 -1.53
N LEU A 114 22.85 -2.06 -1.92
CA LEU A 114 22.42 -1.64 -3.27
C LEU A 114 22.08 -0.13 -3.32
N LYS A 115 22.30 0.51 -4.49
CA LYS A 115 21.88 1.90 -4.80
C LYS A 115 20.56 1.90 -5.57
N THR A 116 19.60 2.77 -5.21
CA THR A 116 18.37 3.00 -6.00
C THR A 116 18.38 4.38 -6.68
N ASN A 117 17.38 4.67 -7.52
CA ASN A 117 17.25 5.92 -8.30
C ASN A 117 16.20 6.88 -7.70
N ILE A 118 15.59 6.56 -6.55
CA ILE A 118 14.49 7.34 -5.95
C ILE A 118 15.00 7.97 -4.65
N LYS A 119 15.34 9.27 -4.69
CA LYS A 119 16.02 9.98 -3.59
C LYS A 119 15.36 9.85 -2.21
N TRP A 120 14.03 9.86 -2.11
CA TRP A 120 13.37 9.73 -0.81
C TRP A 120 13.40 8.28 -0.28
N VAL A 121 13.34 7.29 -1.19
CA VAL A 121 13.52 5.87 -0.85
C VAL A 121 14.96 5.63 -0.43
N ASP A 122 15.93 6.19 -1.16
CA ASP A 122 17.35 6.12 -0.78
C ASP A 122 17.57 6.72 0.61
N ASN A 123 16.99 7.88 0.91
CA ASN A 123 17.15 8.52 2.23
C ASN A 123 16.53 7.71 3.37
N LEU A 124 15.39 7.05 3.14
CA LEU A 124 14.68 6.26 4.16
C LEU A 124 15.32 4.86 4.34
N VAL A 125 15.76 4.23 3.24
CA VAL A 125 16.46 2.93 3.24
C VAL A 125 17.86 3.05 3.84
N ASN A 126 18.63 4.08 3.47
CA ASN A 126 19.97 4.31 4.01
C ASN A 126 19.95 4.70 5.50
N GLY A 127 18.83 5.24 6.01
CA GLY A 127 18.65 5.57 7.42
C GLY A 127 18.31 4.38 8.33
N PHE A 128 17.86 3.25 7.76
CA PHE A 128 17.37 2.10 8.53
C PHE A 128 18.21 0.82 8.35
N ILE A 129 19.03 0.68 7.31
CA ILE A 129 19.59 -0.61 6.93
C ILE A 129 21.06 -0.50 6.48
N ASP A 130 21.97 -1.00 7.31
CA ASP A 130 23.34 -1.35 6.92
C ASP A 130 23.46 -2.88 6.82
N ILE A 131 22.76 -3.47 5.83
CA ILE A 131 22.59 -4.92 5.73
C ILE A 131 22.57 -5.31 4.26
N GLY A 132 23.31 -6.36 3.91
CA GLY A 132 23.24 -6.92 2.57
C GLY A 132 23.06 -8.44 2.51
N LYS A 133 22.61 -8.85 1.32
CA LYS A 133 21.95 -10.11 0.93
C LYS A 133 20.52 -10.37 1.46
N ALA A 134 19.84 -9.30 1.90
CA ALA A 134 18.37 -9.25 2.08
C ALA A 134 17.68 -8.54 0.89
N LEU A 135 18.20 -8.77 -0.33
CA LEU A 135 17.89 -7.95 -1.51
C LEU A 135 16.66 -8.42 -2.26
N ASP A 136 16.27 -9.70 -2.22
CA ASP A 136 15.11 -10.18 -2.96
C ASP A 136 13.78 -9.51 -2.53
N PRO A 137 13.49 -9.33 -1.22
CA PRO A 137 12.30 -8.59 -0.80
C PRO A 137 12.36 -7.12 -1.24
N ILE A 138 13.54 -6.49 -1.24
CA ILE A 138 13.75 -5.09 -1.63
C ILE A 138 13.66 -4.91 -3.16
N LEU A 139 14.20 -5.85 -3.94
CA LEU A 139 14.11 -5.87 -5.40
C LEU A 139 12.67 -6.11 -5.86
N ASN A 140 11.96 -7.04 -5.21
CA ASN A 140 10.53 -7.24 -5.42
C ASN A 140 9.72 -5.99 -5.02
N THR A 141 10.10 -5.34 -3.92
CA THR A 141 9.51 -4.06 -3.48
C THR A 141 9.72 -2.98 -4.55
N LYS A 142 10.92 -2.86 -5.14
CA LYS A 142 11.21 -1.91 -6.22
C LYS A 142 10.31 -2.15 -7.44
N LEU A 143 10.22 -3.39 -7.92
CA LEU A 143 9.35 -3.73 -9.06
C LEU A 143 7.88 -3.41 -8.76
N ASN A 144 7.43 -3.69 -7.54
CA ASN A 144 6.08 -3.37 -7.10
C ASN A 144 5.84 -1.86 -6.99
N ILE A 145 6.82 -1.09 -6.51
CA ILE A 145 6.81 0.38 -6.44
C ILE A 145 6.73 1.00 -7.83
N ASP A 146 7.61 0.58 -8.75
CA ASP A 146 7.63 1.08 -10.13
C ASP A 146 6.29 0.78 -10.84
N TYR A 147 5.65 -0.34 -10.51
CA TYR A 147 4.34 -0.70 -11.03
C TYR A 147 3.19 0.07 -10.36
N LEU A 148 3.25 0.29 -9.05
CA LEU A 148 2.31 1.14 -8.29
C LEU A 148 2.26 2.58 -8.82
N GLN A 149 3.38 3.13 -9.27
CA GLN A 149 3.41 4.45 -9.93
C GLN A 149 2.56 4.48 -11.22
N LYS A 150 2.39 3.33 -11.88
CA LYS A 150 1.64 3.20 -13.14
C LYS A 150 0.17 2.81 -12.93
N PHE A 151 -0.26 2.48 -11.71
CA PHE A 151 -1.60 1.96 -11.42
C PHE A 151 -2.74 2.79 -12.04
N ASN A 152 -2.66 4.12 -12.01
CA ASN A 152 -3.73 4.96 -12.57
C ASN A 152 -3.83 4.81 -14.09
N SER A 153 -2.69 4.86 -14.76
CA SER A 153 -2.62 4.68 -16.22
C SER A 153 -3.09 3.28 -16.62
N ILE A 154 -2.66 2.26 -15.87
CA ILE A 154 -3.04 0.86 -16.13
C ILE A 154 -4.55 0.64 -15.91
N LYS A 155 -5.09 1.12 -14.79
CA LYS A 155 -6.55 1.07 -14.52
C LYS A 155 -7.34 1.74 -15.63
N ASN A 156 -6.92 2.94 -16.04
CA ASN A 156 -7.66 3.69 -17.05
C ASN A 156 -7.56 3.06 -18.43
N LYS A 157 -6.40 2.49 -18.78
CA LYS A 157 -6.23 1.70 -20.01
C LYS A 157 -7.06 0.42 -19.99
N GLY A 158 -7.10 -0.27 -18.86
CA GLY A 158 -7.80 -1.55 -18.73
C GLY A 158 -9.33 -1.41 -18.78
N PHE A 159 -9.90 -0.31 -18.26
CA PHE A 159 -11.31 0.02 -18.46
C PHE A 159 -11.61 0.86 -19.70
N TYR A 160 -10.57 1.31 -20.40
CA TYR A 160 -10.66 2.24 -21.52
C TYR A 160 -11.42 3.55 -21.19
N VAL A 161 -11.05 4.20 -20.10
CA VAL A 161 -11.73 5.42 -19.60
C VAL A 161 -10.88 6.69 -19.68
N ASP A 162 -9.61 6.59 -20.07
CA ASP A 162 -8.75 7.75 -20.38
C ASP A 162 -8.75 7.96 -21.90
N TYR A 163 -9.68 8.80 -22.37
CA TYR A 163 -9.78 9.15 -23.78
C TYR A 163 -8.50 9.84 -24.21
N ARG A 164 -7.72 9.15 -25.02
CA ARG A 164 -6.66 9.72 -25.84
C ARG A 164 -7.19 9.67 -27.26
N ASP A 165 -6.76 10.59 -28.11
CA ASP A 165 -7.09 10.63 -29.54
C ASP A 165 -6.46 9.42 -30.29
N ALA A 166 -6.84 8.21 -29.86
CA ALA A 166 -6.31 6.92 -30.23
C ALA A 166 -7.30 5.83 -29.82
N LEU A 167 -7.59 4.92 -30.76
CA LEU A 167 -8.31 3.69 -30.47
C LEU A 167 -7.33 2.65 -29.94
N ILE A 168 -7.57 2.16 -28.72
CA ILE A 168 -6.73 1.13 -28.10
C ILE A 168 -7.56 -0.12 -27.82
N ASP A 169 -6.92 -1.29 -27.94
CA ASP A 169 -7.45 -2.53 -27.38
C ASP A 169 -6.91 -2.70 -25.95
N PRO A 170 -7.77 -2.62 -24.91
CA PRO A 170 -7.35 -2.81 -23.52
C PRO A 170 -6.64 -4.14 -23.26
N ASN A 171 -6.97 -5.20 -24.00
CA ASN A 171 -6.39 -6.53 -23.82
C ASN A 171 -4.97 -6.63 -24.41
N VAL A 172 -4.61 -5.75 -25.35
CA VAL A 172 -3.23 -5.60 -25.84
C VAL A 172 -2.43 -4.70 -24.90
N GLN A 173 -3.05 -3.66 -24.36
CA GLN A 173 -2.38 -2.68 -23.50
C GLN A 173 -2.17 -3.17 -22.06
N VAL A 174 -3.04 -4.05 -21.56
CA VAL A 174 -2.99 -4.60 -20.21
C VAL A 174 -3.05 -6.12 -20.31
N THR A 175 -1.90 -6.74 -20.07
CA THR A 175 -1.62 -8.14 -20.33
C THR A 175 -1.87 -9.04 -19.12
N ILE A 176 -1.73 -10.35 -19.30
CA ILE A 176 -1.73 -11.31 -18.18
C ILE A 176 -0.60 -11.03 -17.17
N ASN A 177 0.55 -10.52 -17.63
CA ASN A 177 1.65 -10.17 -16.74
C ASN A 177 1.27 -8.99 -15.82
N ASP A 178 0.58 -8.00 -16.37
CA ASP A 178 0.04 -6.86 -15.61
C ASP A 178 -0.95 -7.33 -14.53
N TYR A 179 -1.82 -8.29 -14.89
CA TYR A 179 -2.73 -8.92 -13.94
C TYR A 179 -1.98 -9.65 -12.82
N GLN A 180 -0.96 -10.44 -13.14
CA GLN A 180 -0.18 -11.19 -12.15
C GLN A 180 0.57 -10.26 -11.18
N ILE A 181 1.17 -9.19 -11.69
CA ILE A 181 1.85 -8.18 -10.86
C ILE A 181 0.84 -7.46 -9.96
N ALA A 182 -0.29 -7.00 -10.51
CA ALA A 182 -1.34 -6.35 -9.73
C ALA A 182 -1.91 -7.27 -8.65
N LEU A 183 -2.10 -8.55 -8.95
CA LEU A 183 -2.59 -9.54 -7.99
C LEU A 183 -1.59 -9.77 -6.85
N LYS A 184 -0.30 -9.86 -7.17
CA LYS A 184 0.78 -9.96 -6.17
C LYS A 184 0.77 -8.77 -5.21
N ILE A 185 0.70 -7.55 -5.75
CA ILE A 185 0.65 -6.30 -4.96
C ILE A 185 -0.60 -6.28 -4.08
N ALA A 186 -1.77 -6.55 -4.66
CA ALA A 186 -3.03 -6.63 -3.90
C ALA A 186 -2.93 -7.65 -2.77
N ASN A 187 -2.38 -8.85 -3.01
CA ASN A 187 -2.19 -9.87 -1.97
C ASN A 187 -1.33 -9.36 -0.80
N ARG A 188 -0.24 -8.64 -1.09
CA ARG A 188 0.67 -8.10 -0.06
C ARG A 188 -0.01 -7.03 0.79
N ILE A 189 -0.73 -6.09 0.16
CA ILE A 189 -1.45 -5.03 0.88
C ILE A 189 -2.59 -5.60 1.73
N PHE A 190 -3.31 -6.62 1.23
CA PHE A 190 -4.31 -7.32 2.03
C PHE A 190 -3.70 -8.09 3.20
N LYS A 191 -2.52 -8.72 3.01
CA LYS A 191 -1.77 -9.37 4.10
C LYS A 191 -1.40 -8.35 5.17
N PHE A 192 -0.91 -7.17 4.79
CA PHE A 192 -0.62 -6.09 5.73
C PHE A 192 -1.86 -5.64 6.51
N ASN A 193 -2.98 -5.39 5.82
CA ASN A 193 -4.25 -5.04 6.48
C ASN A 193 -4.66 -6.12 7.50
N LYS A 194 -4.56 -7.41 7.14
CA LYS A 194 -4.83 -8.52 8.05
C LYS A 194 -3.91 -8.51 9.27
N LEU A 195 -2.60 -8.27 9.08
CA LEU A 195 -1.63 -8.19 10.18
C LEU A 195 -1.95 -7.03 11.13
N LEU A 196 -2.28 -5.85 10.62
CA LEU A 196 -2.70 -4.72 11.44
C LEU A 196 -3.96 -5.06 12.25
N ARG A 197 -4.96 -5.69 11.63
CA ARG A 197 -6.18 -6.11 12.34
C ARG A 197 -5.90 -7.08 13.47
N ILE A 198 -4.95 -8.01 13.29
CA ILE A 198 -4.52 -8.92 14.35
C ILE A 198 -3.81 -8.12 15.47
N LEU A 199 -2.88 -7.24 15.11
CA LEU A 199 -2.13 -6.43 16.05
C LEU A 199 -2.99 -5.50 16.92
N PHE A 200 -4.08 -4.97 16.36
CA PHE A 200 -5.01 -4.10 17.08
C PHE A 200 -6.21 -4.85 17.66
N HIS A 201 -6.24 -6.18 17.57
CA HIS A 201 -7.29 -6.98 18.20
C HIS A 201 -7.06 -7.06 19.72
N GLU A 202 -8.12 -6.91 20.51
CA GLU A 202 -8.04 -6.87 21.99
C GLU A 202 -7.39 -8.13 22.58
N LYS A 203 -7.62 -9.30 21.96
CA LYS A 203 -7.07 -10.60 22.39
C LYS A 203 -5.63 -10.87 21.95
N VAL A 204 -4.94 -9.94 21.28
CA VAL A 204 -3.58 -10.19 20.80
C VAL A 204 -2.58 -10.35 21.97
N GLU A 205 -2.86 -9.71 23.10
CA GLU A 205 -2.07 -9.80 24.34
C GLU A 205 -2.13 -11.19 24.98
N ASP A 206 -3.10 -12.02 24.61
CA ASP A 206 -3.23 -13.40 25.09
C ASP A 206 -2.20 -14.33 24.39
N HIS A 207 -1.58 -13.86 23.30
CA HIS A 207 -0.72 -14.68 22.43
C HIS A 207 0.67 -14.08 22.19
N ILE A 208 0.88 -12.80 22.49
CA ILE A 208 2.15 -12.09 22.30
C ILE A 208 2.43 -11.27 23.55
N GLU A 209 3.70 -11.22 23.97
CA GLU A 209 4.13 -10.40 25.11
C GLU A 209 3.73 -8.93 24.93
N LYS A 210 3.15 -8.35 25.99
CA LYS A 210 2.63 -6.96 25.98
C LYS A 210 3.69 -5.92 25.60
N GLY A 211 4.94 -6.11 26.05
CA GLY A 211 6.06 -5.22 25.71
C GLY A 211 6.36 -5.20 24.21
N SER A 212 6.31 -6.36 23.56
CA SER A 212 6.53 -6.53 22.12
C SER A 212 5.40 -5.91 21.30
N ILE A 213 4.14 -6.07 21.72
CA ILE A 213 2.97 -5.43 21.08
C ILE A 213 3.08 -3.91 21.18
N LYS A 214 3.40 -3.38 22.36
CA LYS A 214 3.52 -1.93 22.59
C LYS A 214 4.58 -1.32 21.68
N LYS A 215 5.78 -1.92 21.64
CA LYS A 215 6.88 -1.48 20.78
C LYS A 215 6.50 -1.51 19.30
N LEU A 216 5.77 -2.53 18.85
CA LEU A 216 5.31 -2.63 17.46
C LEU A 216 4.29 -1.53 17.11
N LYS A 217 3.35 -1.23 18.01
CA LYS A 217 2.39 -0.11 17.84
C LYS A 217 3.10 1.24 17.84
N GLU A 218 4.10 1.44 18.71
CA GLU A 218 4.94 2.64 18.73
C GLU A 218 5.72 2.83 17.42
N ASN A 219 6.31 1.75 16.89
CA ASN A 219 7.01 1.79 15.61
C ASN A 219 6.07 2.14 14.44
N ILE A 220 4.84 1.62 14.43
CA ILE A 220 3.83 1.99 13.43
C ILE A 220 3.46 3.48 13.55
N ASN A 221 3.23 3.97 14.77
CA ASN A 221 2.97 5.39 15.00
C ASN A 221 4.14 6.26 14.54
N TYR A 222 5.36 5.90 14.90
CA TYR A 222 6.57 6.60 14.47
C TYR A 222 6.68 6.63 12.94
N PHE A 223 6.48 5.49 12.29
CA PHE A 223 6.51 5.34 10.84
C PHE A 223 5.45 6.21 10.14
N ILE A 224 4.23 6.26 10.67
CA ILE A 224 3.18 7.17 10.17
C ILE A 224 3.55 8.63 10.41
N ASP A 225 4.00 8.99 11.62
CA ASP A 225 4.27 10.37 12.01
C ASP A 225 5.51 10.95 11.31
N HIS A 226 6.45 10.12 10.85
CA HIS A 226 7.71 10.58 10.25
C HIS A 226 7.81 10.22 8.77
N GLY A 227 7.48 9.00 8.38
CA GLY A 227 7.59 8.57 7.00
C GLY A 227 6.51 9.17 6.10
N MET A 228 5.32 9.49 6.63
CA MET A 228 4.28 10.17 5.85
C MET A 228 4.48 11.70 5.78
N LYS A 229 5.35 12.29 6.64
CA LYS A 229 5.72 13.72 6.56
C LYS A 229 6.69 14.04 5.43
N ILE A 230 7.44 13.05 4.95
CA ILE A 230 8.34 13.19 3.79
C ILE A 230 7.55 13.47 2.49
N TYR A 231 6.24 13.25 2.52
CA TYR A 231 5.30 13.57 1.43
C TYR A 231 4.78 15.02 1.56
N ASP A 232 5.67 16.01 1.48
CA ASP A 232 5.23 17.38 1.20
C ASP A 232 4.88 17.51 -0.29
N SER A 233 3.65 17.90 -0.59
CA SER A 233 3.05 17.83 -1.93
C SER A 233 3.71 18.78 -2.95
N GLU A 234 4.47 19.78 -2.49
CA GLU A 234 5.22 20.70 -3.35
C GLU A 234 6.44 20.06 -4.02
N ALA A 235 7.11 19.10 -3.37
CA ALA A 235 8.24 18.39 -3.98
C ALA A 235 7.78 17.44 -5.10
N LEU A 236 6.58 16.89 -4.98
CA LEU A 236 6.01 15.90 -5.90
C LEU A 236 5.48 16.50 -7.21
N LYS A 237 4.98 17.75 -7.18
CA LYS A 237 4.61 18.48 -8.41
C LYS A 237 5.79 18.73 -9.34
N LYS A 238 7.00 18.85 -8.79
CA LYS A 238 8.22 19.04 -9.59
C LYS A 238 8.74 17.77 -10.26
N MET A 239 8.26 16.59 -9.85
CA MET A 239 8.70 15.29 -10.38
C MET A 239 7.72 14.63 -11.36
N SER A 240 6.57 15.27 -11.61
CA SER A 240 5.51 14.79 -12.51
C SER A 240 5.39 15.60 -13.80
N VAL A 241 6.46 16.32 -14.16
CA VAL A 241 6.66 16.93 -15.49
C VAL A 241 7.58 16.04 -16.31
#